data_AF-A0A4Y7U4T6-F1
#
_entry.id   AF-A0A4Y7U4T6-F1
#
_cell.length_a   1.000
_cell.length_b   1.000
_cell.length_c   1.000
_cell.angle_alpha   90.00
_cell.angle_beta   90.00
_cell.angle_gamma   90.00
#
_symmetry.space_group_name_H-M   'P 1'
#
loop_
_entity.id
_entity.type
_entity.pdbx_description
1 polymer ?
#
loop_
_entity_poly.entity_id
_entity_poly.type
_entity_poly.pdbx_seq_one_letter_code
_entity_poly.pdbx_strand_id
1 'polypeptide(L)'
;EAFQAKLGKENVLYTPGADIEKEDDAEIQKAVELAKGASKIVLCLGEKNYTETPGDISNIFMSKSQVKLALALAQLNKPVILVLNEGRPRLISDFEDKMSAVVQCYLPGNEGARALVDILYGDVNPSGRLPYNYPRYPNSLEKYNRKYTESLADEEQNNDAKYE
;
A
#
# COMPACT_ATOMS: atom_id res chain seq x y z
N GLU A 1 -14.70 11.56 -2.73
CA GLU A 1 -16.04 11.94 -2.22
C GLU A 1 -16.19 11.78 -0.71
N ALA A 2 -15.96 10.60 -0.13
CA ALA A 2 -16.10 10.40 1.33
C ALA A 2 -15.33 11.42 2.20
N PHE A 3 -14.08 11.73 1.84
CA PHE A 3 -13.31 12.79 2.50
C PHE A 3 -13.99 14.17 2.43
N GLN A 4 -14.52 14.54 1.27
CA GLN A 4 -15.22 15.82 1.10
C GLN A 4 -16.55 15.85 1.87
N ALA A 5 -17.24 14.72 1.97
CA ALA A 5 -18.46 14.61 2.76
C ALA A 5 -18.20 14.83 4.25
N LYS A 6 -17.05 14.37 4.77
CA LYS A 6 -16.68 14.55 6.18
C LYS A 6 -16.05 15.90 6.48
N LEU A 7 -15.22 16.44 5.57
CA LEU A 7 -14.38 17.61 5.82
C LEU A 7 -14.88 18.90 5.17
N GLY A 8 -15.84 18.81 4.24
CA GLY A 8 -16.14 19.90 3.31
C GLY A 8 -15.26 19.84 2.06
N LYS A 9 -15.78 20.33 0.93
CA LYS A 9 -15.08 20.28 -0.37
C LYS A 9 -13.85 21.20 -0.40
N GLU A 10 -13.94 22.32 0.30
CA GLU A 10 -12.91 23.35 0.43
C GLU A 10 -11.66 22.89 1.19
N ASN A 11 -11.79 21.87 2.04
CA ASN A 11 -10.70 21.35 2.86
C ASN A 11 -9.99 20.15 2.22
N VAL A 12 -10.42 19.73 1.03
CA VAL A 12 -9.88 18.55 0.33
C VAL A 12 -9.37 18.95 -1.05
N LEU A 13 -8.04 18.97 -1.17
CA LEU A 13 -7.36 19.09 -2.45
C LEU A 13 -7.25 17.70 -3.08
N TYR A 14 -7.60 17.57 -4.35
CA TYR A 14 -7.56 16.29 -5.07
C TYR A 14 -6.82 16.40 -6.39
N THR A 15 -6.03 15.38 -6.68
CA THR A 15 -5.31 15.18 -7.94
C THR A 15 -5.13 13.67 -8.14
N PRO A 16 -5.22 13.14 -9.37
CA PRO A 16 -4.95 11.73 -9.63
C PRO A 16 -3.48 11.35 -9.41
N GLY A 17 -2.55 12.27 -9.69
CA GLY A 17 -1.12 12.12 -9.43
C GLY A 17 -0.38 11.17 -10.37
N ALA A 18 -0.75 9.89 -10.40
CA ALA A 18 -0.11 8.85 -11.20
C ALA A 18 -1.15 7.92 -11.83
N ASP A 19 -0.91 7.53 -13.08
CA ASP A 19 -1.63 6.41 -13.70
C ASP A 19 -0.82 5.11 -13.52
N ILE A 20 -1.52 4.00 -13.34
CA ILE A 20 -0.89 2.71 -13.04
C ILE A 20 -0.11 2.18 -14.26
N GLU A 21 -0.58 2.47 -15.48
CA GLU A 21 -0.03 1.97 -16.74
C GLU A 21 0.86 3.01 -17.44
N LYS A 22 0.56 4.30 -17.27
CA LYS A 22 1.26 5.39 -17.93
C LYS A 22 2.02 6.27 -16.96
N GLU A 23 3.32 6.41 -17.19
CA GLU A 23 4.12 7.44 -16.52
C GLU A 23 3.81 8.81 -17.11
N ASP A 24 3.44 9.76 -16.24
CA ASP A 24 3.20 11.15 -16.59
C ASP A 24 3.82 12.05 -15.52
N ASP A 25 5.06 12.47 -15.77
CA ASP A 25 5.82 13.29 -14.81
C ASP A 25 5.16 14.67 -14.59
N ALA A 26 4.33 15.17 -15.53
CA ALA A 26 3.63 16.43 -15.37
C ALA A 26 2.48 16.34 -14.36
N GLU A 27 1.73 15.23 -14.35
CA GLU A 27 0.70 14.98 -13.33
C GLU A 27 1.32 14.72 -11.94
N ILE A 28 2.49 14.07 -11.89
CA ILE A 28 3.24 13.94 -10.63
C ILE A 28 3.65 15.33 -10.13
N GLN A 29 4.21 16.20 -10.98
CA GLN A 29 4.61 17.55 -10.57
C GLN A 29 3.40 18.36 -10.08
N LYS A 30 2.26 18.26 -10.76
CA LYS A 30 1.01 18.91 -10.33
C LYS A 30 0.55 18.40 -8.97
N ALA A 31 0.70 17.10 -8.69
CA ALA A 31 0.40 16.56 -7.38
C ALA A 31 1.33 17.09 -6.29
N VAL A 32 2.63 17.20 -6.58
CA VAL A 32 3.62 17.79 -5.69
C VAL A 32 3.30 19.26 -5.39
N GLU A 33 2.98 20.06 -6.42
CA GLU A 33 2.61 21.46 -6.22
C GLU A 33 1.33 21.61 -5.39
N LEU A 34 0.29 20.79 -5.66
CA LEU A 34 -0.95 20.82 -4.89
C LEU A 34 -0.71 20.41 -3.43
N ALA A 35 0.13 19.40 -3.19
CA ALA A 35 0.49 18.92 -1.88
C ALA A 35 1.24 19.96 -1.02
N LYS A 36 1.91 20.94 -1.64
CA LYS A 36 2.51 22.08 -0.90
C LYS A 36 1.46 22.91 -0.16
N GLY A 37 0.21 22.95 -0.64
CA GLY A 37 -0.91 23.63 0.03
C GLY A 37 -1.60 22.82 1.15
N ALA A 38 -1.37 21.50 1.22
CA ALA A 38 -2.04 20.62 2.18
C ALA A 38 -1.26 20.45 3.50
N SER A 39 -1.94 20.19 4.61
CA SER A 39 -1.29 19.88 5.90
C SER A 39 -0.88 18.41 6.04
N LYS A 40 -1.65 17.50 5.43
CA LYS A 40 -1.44 16.05 5.40
C LYS A 40 -1.73 15.53 4.01
N ILE A 41 -1.08 14.45 3.61
CA ILE A 41 -1.26 13.82 2.31
C ILE A 41 -1.83 12.43 2.54
N VAL A 42 -2.97 12.12 1.91
CA VAL A 42 -3.50 10.76 1.82
C VAL A 42 -3.17 10.25 0.43
N LEU A 43 -2.26 9.28 0.35
CA LEU A 43 -1.74 8.73 -0.89
C LEU A 43 -2.35 7.35 -1.13
N CYS A 44 -3.30 7.26 -2.05
CA CYS A 44 -3.98 6.00 -2.39
C CYS A 44 -3.25 5.32 -3.56
N LEU A 45 -2.61 4.18 -3.29
CA LEU A 45 -1.90 3.36 -4.28
C LEU A 45 -2.48 1.94 -4.32
N GLY A 46 -2.16 1.19 -5.37
CA GLY A 46 -2.51 -0.23 -5.46
C GLY A 46 -2.66 -0.71 -6.90
N GLU A 47 -3.78 -1.39 -7.18
CA GLU A 47 -4.03 -2.07 -8.45
C GLU A 47 -5.36 -1.62 -9.08
N LYS A 48 -5.46 -1.74 -10.41
CA LYS A 48 -6.77 -1.72 -11.10
C LYS A 48 -7.53 -3.01 -10.80
N ASN A 49 -8.84 -3.03 -11.07
CA ASN A 49 -9.64 -4.23 -10.95
C ASN A 49 -9.25 -5.28 -12.02
N TYR A 50 -9.31 -6.54 -11.63
CA TYR A 50 -9.08 -7.69 -12.51
C TYR A 50 -9.86 -8.90 -11.97
N THR A 51 -9.98 -9.95 -12.79
CA THR A 51 -10.66 -11.19 -12.41
C THR A 51 -10.02 -12.34 -13.16
N GLU A 52 -9.67 -13.41 -12.44
CA GLU A 52 -9.10 -14.65 -13.01
C GLU A 52 -7.85 -14.41 -13.88
N THR A 53 -7.67 -15.18 -14.96
CA THR A 53 -6.48 -15.20 -15.83
C THR A 53 -6.09 -13.84 -16.42
N PRO A 54 -7.01 -12.96 -16.84
CA PRO A 54 -6.65 -11.60 -17.25
C PRO A 54 -5.90 -10.78 -16.20
N GLY A 55 -6.03 -11.16 -14.92
CA GLY A 55 -5.31 -10.53 -13.81
C GLY A 55 -3.89 -11.05 -13.59
N ASP A 56 -3.44 -12.08 -14.31
CA ASP A 56 -2.11 -12.65 -14.12
C ASP A 56 -1.01 -11.63 -14.41
N ILE A 57 -0.01 -11.59 -13.53
CA ILE A 57 1.11 -10.64 -13.58
C ILE A 57 2.43 -11.38 -13.62
N SER A 58 3.40 -10.82 -14.32
CA SER A 58 4.77 -11.36 -14.39
C SER A 58 5.68 -10.92 -13.25
N ASN A 59 5.24 -9.96 -12.44
CA ASN A 59 6.00 -9.45 -11.30
C ASN A 59 5.08 -8.80 -10.26
N ILE A 60 5.56 -8.72 -9.01
CA ILE A 60 4.80 -8.18 -7.86
C ILE A 60 5.17 -6.74 -7.48
N PHE A 61 6.02 -6.06 -8.26
CA PHE A 61 6.46 -4.69 -7.94
C PHE A 61 5.31 -3.69 -8.10
N MET A 62 5.23 -2.69 -7.22
CA MET A 62 4.39 -1.52 -7.47
C MET A 62 4.76 -0.87 -8.80
N SER A 63 3.79 -0.27 -9.51
CA SER A 63 4.11 0.36 -10.80
C SER A 63 5.08 1.53 -10.61
N LYS A 64 6.02 1.69 -11.56
CA LYS A 64 7.06 2.73 -11.48
C LYS A 64 6.48 4.13 -11.30
N SER A 65 5.35 4.44 -11.95
CA SER A 65 4.66 5.71 -11.80
C SER A 65 4.20 5.97 -10.36
N GLN A 66 3.59 4.95 -9.72
CA GLN A 66 3.16 5.04 -8.32
C GLN A 66 4.35 5.19 -7.37
N VAL A 67 5.44 4.45 -7.60
CA VAL A 67 6.69 4.58 -6.82
C VAL A 67 7.27 5.99 -6.95
N LYS A 68 7.35 6.53 -8.16
CA LYS A 68 7.82 7.90 -8.41
C LYS A 68 6.97 8.93 -7.67
N LEU A 69 5.63 8.81 -7.73
CA LEU A 69 4.72 9.70 -7.02
C LEU A 69 4.94 9.64 -5.50
N ALA A 70 5.05 8.43 -4.93
CA ALA A 70 5.27 8.25 -3.50
C ALA A 70 6.59 8.89 -3.04
N LEU A 71 7.67 8.67 -3.79
CA LEU A 71 8.98 9.26 -3.49
C LEU A 71 8.97 10.79 -3.65
N ALA A 72 8.31 11.32 -4.67
CA ALA A 72 8.20 12.77 -4.88
C ALA A 72 7.43 13.47 -3.75
N LEU A 73 6.32 12.87 -3.29
CA LEU A 73 5.54 13.41 -2.18
C LEU A 73 6.28 13.30 -0.84
N ALA A 74 7.05 12.21 -0.63
CA ALA A 74 7.86 12.03 0.56
C ALA A 74 8.92 13.14 0.75
N GLN A 75 9.42 13.74 -0.33
CA GLN A 75 10.39 14.84 -0.28
C GLN A 75 9.83 16.14 0.31
N LEU A 76 8.50 16.28 0.41
CA LEU A 76 7.86 17.50 0.91
C LEU A 76 7.98 17.68 2.43
N ASN A 77 8.51 16.70 3.17
CA ASN A 77 8.58 16.69 4.63
C ASN A 77 7.21 16.91 5.29
N LYS A 78 6.16 16.34 4.70
CA LYS A 78 4.79 16.37 5.23
C LYS A 78 4.36 14.97 5.62
N PRO A 79 3.43 14.82 6.58
CA PRO A 79 2.88 13.51 6.90
C PRO A 79 2.16 12.90 5.69
N VAL A 80 2.68 11.77 5.20
CA VAL A 80 2.08 10.99 4.12
C VAL A 80 1.46 9.73 4.70
N ILE A 81 0.16 9.56 4.52
CA ILE A 81 -0.61 8.38 4.90
C ILE A 81 -0.82 7.56 3.64
N LEU A 82 -0.10 6.44 3.53
CA LEU A 82 -0.25 5.49 2.44
C LEU A 82 -1.51 4.66 2.66
N VAL A 83 -2.40 4.64 1.68
CA VAL A 83 -3.58 3.80 1.63
C VAL A 83 -3.41 2.81 0.49
N LEU A 84 -3.36 1.52 0.80
CA LEU A 84 -3.26 0.45 -0.17
C LEU A 84 -4.66 -0.06 -0.53
N ASN A 85 -5.00 0.02 -1.81
CA ASN A 85 -6.24 -0.48 -2.40
C ASN A 85 -5.88 -1.47 -3.51
N GLU A 86 -5.63 -2.71 -3.12
CA GLU A 86 -5.05 -3.75 -3.97
C GLU A 86 -5.63 -5.12 -3.61
N GLY A 87 -5.76 -6.01 -4.59
CA GLY A 87 -6.24 -7.38 -4.36
C GLY A 87 -5.12 -8.32 -3.88
N ARG A 88 -3.87 -7.95 -4.15
CA ARG A 88 -2.65 -8.74 -3.87
C ARG A 88 -1.58 -7.81 -3.31
N PRO A 89 -0.62 -8.32 -2.51
CA PRO A 89 0.44 -7.47 -1.99
C PRO A 89 1.42 -7.08 -3.09
N ARG A 90 1.50 -5.78 -3.40
CA ARG A 90 2.53 -5.20 -4.26
C ARG A 90 3.72 -4.77 -3.40
N LEU A 91 4.95 -4.87 -3.91
CA LEU A 91 6.11 -4.49 -3.10
C LEU A 91 6.14 -2.98 -2.87
N ILE A 92 6.20 -2.58 -1.61
CA ILE A 92 6.28 -1.17 -1.16
C ILE A 92 7.58 -0.83 -0.45
N SER A 93 8.52 -1.78 -0.36
CA SER A 93 9.80 -1.68 0.37
C SER A 93 10.74 -0.54 -0.06
N ASP A 94 10.43 0.11 -1.18
CA ASP A 94 11.23 1.21 -1.72
C ASP A 94 10.86 2.57 -1.08
N PHE A 95 9.66 2.68 -0.49
CA PHE A 95 9.10 3.96 -0.06
C PHE A 95 8.23 3.93 1.20
N GLU A 96 7.86 2.76 1.71
CA GLU A 96 7.07 2.57 2.92
C GLU A 96 7.70 3.21 4.18
N ASP A 97 9.03 3.17 4.28
CA ASP A 97 9.82 3.76 5.36
C ASP A 97 9.70 5.30 5.43
N LYS A 98 9.29 5.92 4.31
CA LYS A 98 9.08 7.37 4.18
C LYS A 98 7.62 7.77 4.48
N MET A 99 6.74 6.81 4.72
CA MET A 99 5.33 7.06 5.01
C MET A 99 5.12 7.18 6.52
N SER A 100 4.30 8.14 6.94
CA SER A 100 3.96 8.34 8.36
C SER A 100 2.99 7.28 8.89
N ALA A 101 2.18 6.70 8.01
CA ALA A 101 1.26 5.62 8.31
C ALA A 101 0.96 4.81 7.04
N VAL A 102 0.61 3.53 7.20
CA VAL A 102 0.17 2.65 6.13
C VAL A 102 -1.16 2.01 6.53
N VAL A 103 -2.17 2.10 5.66
CA VAL A 103 -3.50 1.49 5.84
C VAL A 103 -3.78 0.56 4.68
N GLN A 104 -3.95 -0.74 4.97
CA GLN A 104 -4.34 -1.73 3.97
C GLN A 104 -5.87 -1.86 3.92
N CYS A 105 -6.47 -1.50 2.78
CA CYS A 105 -7.92 -1.54 2.56
C CYS A 105 -8.38 -2.76 1.75
N TYR A 106 -7.45 -3.47 1.08
CA TYR A 106 -7.78 -4.52 0.12
C TYR A 106 -8.72 -4.02 -1.00
N LEU A 107 -9.85 -4.72 -1.19
CA LEU A 107 -10.93 -4.37 -2.10
C LEU A 107 -12.19 -4.08 -1.25
N PRO A 108 -12.34 -2.85 -0.71
CA PRO A 108 -13.23 -2.59 0.42
C PRO A 108 -14.72 -2.40 0.04
N GLY A 109 -15.07 -2.63 -1.23
CA GLY A 109 -16.44 -2.48 -1.74
C GLY A 109 -16.95 -1.04 -1.75
N ASN A 110 -18.27 -0.88 -1.94
CA ASN A 110 -18.89 0.43 -2.18
C ASN A 110 -18.80 1.38 -0.98
N GLU A 111 -18.89 0.87 0.24
CA GLU A 111 -18.78 1.67 1.48
C GLU A 111 -17.34 1.82 1.98
N GLY A 112 -16.37 1.26 1.24
CA GLY A 112 -14.97 1.20 1.66
C GLY A 112 -14.35 2.57 1.93
N ALA A 113 -14.65 3.55 1.08
CA ALA A 113 -14.16 4.91 1.26
C ALA A 113 -14.70 5.58 2.52
N ARG A 114 -15.96 5.30 2.90
CA ARG A 114 -16.56 5.81 4.13
C ARG A 114 -15.91 5.16 5.36
N ALA A 115 -15.77 3.84 5.34
CA ALA A 115 -15.10 3.10 6.41
C ALA A 115 -13.65 3.57 6.62
N LEU A 116 -12.90 3.79 5.53
CA LEU A 116 -11.54 4.33 5.58
C LEU A 116 -11.50 5.70 6.27
N VAL A 117 -12.41 6.59 5.90
CA VAL A 117 -12.49 7.94 6.47
C VAL A 117 -12.86 7.90 7.96
N ASP A 118 -13.75 7.00 8.36
CA ASP A 118 -14.10 6.81 9.78
C ASP A 118 -12.89 6.30 10.60
N ILE A 119 -12.09 5.41 10.02
CA ILE A 119 -10.83 4.92 10.62
C ILE A 119 -9.79 6.04 10.73
N LEU A 120 -9.52 6.78 9.65
CA LEU A 120 -8.47 7.80 9.61
C LEU A 120 -8.74 8.98 10.55
N TYR A 121 -10.01 9.25 10.83
CA TYR A 121 -10.43 10.31 11.74
C TYR A 121 -10.75 9.84 13.16
N GLY A 122 -10.65 8.52 13.41
CA GLY A 122 -10.79 7.96 14.75
C GLY A 122 -12.22 7.77 15.23
N ASP A 123 -13.22 7.84 14.35
CA ASP A 123 -14.61 7.47 14.68
C ASP A 123 -14.70 5.97 14.98
N VAL A 124 -13.82 5.17 14.35
CA VAL A 124 -13.68 3.74 14.55
C VAL A 124 -12.19 3.38 14.68
N ASN A 125 -11.85 2.57 15.67
CA ASN A 125 -10.49 2.05 15.84
C ASN A 125 -10.25 0.88 14.86
N PRO A 126 -9.16 0.88 14.05
CA PRO A 126 -8.88 -0.24 13.14
C PRO A 126 -8.64 -1.55 13.91
N SER A 127 -9.34 -2.61 13.50
CA SER A 127 -9.26 -3.94 14.14
C SER A 127 -8.83 -5.06 13.19
N GLY A 128 -8.51 -4.74 11.93
CA GLY A 128 -8.10 -5.71 10.92
C GLY A 128 -6.77 -6.38 11.27
N ARG A 129 -6.60 -7.63 10.85
CA ARG A 129 -5.32 -8.36 10.89
C ARG A 129 -4.99 -8.86 9.50
N LEU A 130 -3.70 -8.87 9.16
CA LEU A 130 -3.26 -9.44 7.89
C LEU A 130 -3.61 -10.93 7.84
N PRO A 131 -4.40 -11.41 6.85
CA PRO A 131 -4.71 -12.81 6.69
C PRO A 131 -3.62 -13.57 5.90
N TYR A 132 -2.54 -12.88 5.51
CA TYR A 132 -1.41 -13.41 4.77
C TYR A 132 -0.12 -12.65 5.11
N ASN A 133 1.04 -13.19 4.73
CA ASN A 133 2.32 -12.48 4.85
C ASN A 133 2.51 -11.48 3.72
N TYR A 134 2.74 -10.21 4.06
CA TYR A 134 3.09 -9.19 3.09
C TYR A 134 4.61 -9.29 2.78
N PRO A 135 5.01 -9.70 1.56
CA PRO A 135 6.41 -9.87 1.23
C PRO A 135 7.15 -8.53 1.20
N ARG A 136 8.38 -8.51 1.73
CA ARG A 136 9.27 -7.35 1.62
C ARG A 136 10.05 -7.34 0.31
N TYR A 137 10.39 -8.51 -0.23
CA TYR A 137 11.21 -8.66 -1.42
C TYR A 137 10.58 -9.69 -2.38
N PRO A 138 10.83 -9.60 -3.70
CA PRO A 138 10.22 -10.52 -4.68
C PRO A 138 10.61 -11.97 -4.46
N ASN A 139 11.80 -12.20 -3.89
CA ASN A 139 12.36 -13.53 -3.65
C ASN A 139 12.24 -13.98 -2.17
N SER A 140 11.43 -13.27 -1.37
CA SER A 140 11.21 -13.57 0.06
C SER A 140 9.73 -13.86 0.31
N LEU A 141 9.24 -14.92 -0.34
CA LEU A 141 7.84 -15.35 -0.28
C LEU A 141 7.65 -16.43 0.79
N GLU A 142 7.86 -16.07 2.04
CA GLU A 142 7.70 -16.96 3.17
C GLU A 142 6.28 -16.92 3.72
N LYS A 143 5.73 -18.07 4.16
CA LYS A 143 4.40 -18.16 4.79
C LYS A 143 4.47 -18.00 6.31
N TYR A 144 3.38 -17.54 6.94
CA TYR A 144 3.36 -17.27 8.37
C TYR A 144 3.41 -18.56 9.20
N ASN A 145 2.96 -19.66 8.60
CA ASN A 145 2.97 -21.00 9.15
C ASN A 145 4.07 -21.88 8.55
N ARG A 146 5.16 -21.28 8.04
CA ARG A 146 6.30 -22.05 7.50
C ARG A 146 6.87 -22.96 8.57
N LYS A 147 7.29 -24.17 8.19
CA LYS A 147 8.05 -25.03 9.09
C LYS A 147 9.52 -24.64 8.98
N TYR A 148 10.21 -24.52 10.11
CA TYR A 148 11.65 -24.23 10.13
C TYR A 148 12.47 -25.23 9.31
N THR A 149 12.02 -26.48 9.23
CA THR A 149 12.64 -27.53 8.40
C THR A 149 12.59 -27.25 6.91
N GLU A 150 11.68 -26.40 6.43
CA GLU A 150 11.58 -25.99 5.02
C GLU A 150 12.62 -24.92 4.64
N SER A 151 13.30 -24.33 5.64
CA SER A 151 14.36 -23.33 5.45
C SER A 151 15.78 -23.87 5.67
N LEU A 152 15.92 -25.14 6.06
CA LEU A 152 17.22 -25.78 6.23
C LEU A 152 17.83 -26.05 4.85
N ALA A 153 19.08 -25.61 4.65
CA ALA A 153 19.87 -26.11 3.53
C ALA A 153 20.16 -27.61 3.75
N ASP A 154 20.39 -28.38 2.68
CA ASP A 154 20.66 -29.83 2.78
C ASP A 154 21.80 -30.18 3.76
N GLU A 155 22.70 -29.24 4.07
CA GLU A 155 23.81 -29.40 5.01
C GLU A 155 23.44 -29.10 6.49
N GLU A 156 22.35 -28.38 6.75
CA GLU A 156 21.84 -28.12 8.11
C GLU A 156 20.73 -29.12 8.46
N GLN A 157 21.05 -30.42 8.52
CA GLN A 157 20.09 -31.37 9.08
C GLN A 157 19.90 -31.10 10.58
N ASN A 158 18.67 -30.75 10.95
CA ASN A 158 18.24 -30.60 12.33
C ASN A 158 18.20 -31.97 13.01
N ASN A 159 19.33 -32.37 13.59
CA ASN A 159 19.49 -33.63 14.34
C ASN A 159 18.94 -33.58 15.77
N ASP A 160 18.30 -32.47 16.18
CA ASP A 160 17.62 -32.38 17.47
C ASP A 160 16.24 -33.04 17.43
N ALA A 161 16.22 -34.34 17.12
CA ALA A 161 15.14 -35.22 17.52
C ALA A 161 15.25 -35.52 19.03
N LYS A 162 15.03 -34.50 19.86
CA LYS A 162 14.65 -34.67 21.27
C LYS A 162 13.22 -34.19 21.44
N TYR A 163 12.30 -34.96 20.87
CA TYR A 163 10.91 -34.94 21.30
C TYR A 163 10.82 -35.88 22.50
N GLU A 164 10.69 -35.32 23.71
CA GLU A 164 10.05 -36.01 24.84
C GLU A 164 8.53 -36.09 24.61
#